data_AF-A0A935VUS3-F1
#
_entry.id   AF-A0A935VUS3-F1
#
_cell.length_a   1.000
_cell.length_b   1.000
_cell.length_c   1.000
_cell.angle_alpha   90.00
_cell.angle_beta   90.00
_cell.angle_gamma   90.00
#
_symmetry.space_group_name_H-M   'P 1'
#
loop_
_entity.id
_entity.type
_entity.pdbx_description
1 polymer ?
#
loop_
_entity_poly.entity_id
_entity_poly.type
_entity_poly.pdbx_seq_one_letter_code
_entity_poly.pdbx_strand_id
1 'polypeptide(L)' 'MNKEVIHVDGKDVLVREDSAKAFRFTRWGLVTAAIGLAIMFILMWAFFIRAGSDGKIDTPAQIANSNANTGK' A
#
# COMPACT_ATOMS: atom_id res chain seq x y z
N MET A 1 30.98 -22.28 -2.34
CA MET A 1 29.64 -21.70 -2.47
C MET A 1 28.83 -22.09 -1.24
N ASN A 2 28.56 -21.13 -0.36
CA ASN A 2 27.84 -21.36 0.89
C ASN A 2 26.33 -21.39 0.60
N LYS A 3 25.61 -22.39 1.11
CA LYS A 3 24.15 -22.52 0.92
C LYS A 3 23.46 -22.01 2.17
N GLU A 4 22.54 -21.07 2.03
CA GLU A 4 21.79 -20.51 3.15
C GLU A 4 20.43 -21.23 3.22
N VAL A 5 20.04 -21.67 4.42
CA VAL A 5 18.76 -22.35 4.62
C VAL A 5 17.68 -21.28 4.81
N ILE A 6 16.71 -21.24 3.91
CA ILE A 6 15.51 -20.41 4.08
C ILE A 6 14.31 -21.32 4.32
N HIS A 7 13.62 -21.05 5.42
CA HIS A 7 12.37 -21.73 5.78
C HIS A 7 11.24 -21.14 4.93
N VAL A 8 10.69 -21.94 4.01
CA VAL A 8 9.58 -21.55 3.15
C VAL A 8 8.49 -22.62 3.29
N ASP A 9 7.31 -22.21 3.74
CA ASP A 9 6.12 -23.06 3.77
C ASP A 9 6.28 -24.35 4.61
N GLY A 10 6.95 -24.25 5.76
CA GLY A 10 7.20 -25.36 6.68
C GLY A 10 8.24 -26.37 6.20
N LYS A 11 8.96 -26.09 5.11
CA LYS A 11 10.05 -26.90 4.59
C LYS A 11 11.34 -26.09 4.56
N ASP A 12 12.42 -26.70 5.06
CA ASP A 12 13.78 -26.18 4.91
C ASP A 12 14.24 -26.40 3.48
N VAL A 13 14.29 -25.32 2.69
CA VAL A 13 14.80 -25.38 1.32
C VAL A 13 16.20 -24.76 1.30
N LEU A 14 17.18 -25.56 0.86
CA LEU A 14 18.54 -25.10 0.59
C LEU A 14 18.55 -24.33 -0.73
N VAL A 15 18.45 -23.00 -0.65
CA VAL A 15 18.46 -22.14 -1.84
C VAL A 15 19.79 -21.38 -1.91
N ARG A 16 20.22 -21.01 -3.11
CA ARG A 16 21.38 -20.13 -3.27
C ARG A 16 21.10 -18.80 -2.56
N GLU A 17 22.14 -18.24 -1.96
CA GLU A 17 22.12 -16.98 -1.18
C GLU A 17 21.41 -15.83 -1.92
N ASP A 18 21.53 -15.77 -3.24
CA ASP A 18 20.87 -14.77 -4.10
C ASP A 18 19.34 -14.86 -4.04
N SER A 19 18.79 -16.08 -4.04
CA SER A 19 17.36 -16.31 -3.99
C SER A 19 16.79 -16.07 -2.60
N ALA A 20 17.59 -16.28 -1.54
CA ALA A 20 17.20 -15.96 -0.17
C ALA A 20 17.04 -14.45 0.04
N LYS A 21 17.95 -13.65 -0.53
CA LYS A 21 17.83 -12.18 -0.54
C LYS A 21 16.61 -11.73 -1.34
N ALA A 22 16.41 -12.26 -2.54
CA ALA A 22 15.24 -11.96 -3.36
C ALA A 22 13.92 -12.23 -2.63
N PHE A 23 13.79 -13.37 -1.94
CA PHE A 23 12.58 -13.71 -1.18
C PHE A 23 12.30 -12.73 -0.03
N ARG A 24 13.34 -12.30 0.70
CA ARG A 24 13.20 -11.27 1.75
C ARG A 24 12.73 -9.94 1.16
N PHE A 25 13.30 -9.50 0.04
CA PHE A 25 12.86 -8.28 -0.65
C PHE A 25 11.41 -8.36 -1.13
N THR A 26 10.99 -9.47 -1.72
CA THR A 26 9.59 -9.68 -2.14
C THR A 26 8.64 -9.63 -0.94
N ARG A 27 9.01 -10.23 0.19
CA ARG A 27 8.21 -10.19 1.41
C ARG A 27 8.05 -8.76 1.96
N TRP A 28 9.12 -7.98 2.00
CA TRP A 28 9.05 -6.56 2.40
C TRP A 28 8.24 -5.72 1.41
N GLY A 29 8.35 -6.00 0.11
CA GLY A 29 7.54 -5.37 -0.93
C GLY A 29 6.04 -5.62 -0.73
N LEU A 30 5.65 -6.86 -0.46
CA LEU A 30 4.27 -7.23 -0.17
C LEU A 30 3.73 -6.55 1.10
N VAL A 31 4.54 -6.50 2.17
CA VAL A 31 4.16 -5.81 3.42
C VAL A 31 3.94 -4.31 3.15
N THR A 32 4.83 -3.68 2.39
CA THR A 32 4.72 -2.24 2.07
C THR A 32 3.49 -1.95 1.21
N ALA A 33 3.21 -2.80 0.21
CA ALA A 33 2.03 -2.68 -0.63
C ALA A 33 0.73 -2.85 0.20
N ALA A 34 0.70 -3.81 1.12
CA ALA A 34 -0.44 -4.03 2.01
C ALA A 34 -0.70 -2.83 2.93
N ILE A 35 0.36 -2.21 3.49
CA ILE A 35 0.24 -1.00 4.31
C ILE A 35 -0.30 0.17 3.47
N GLY A 36 0.18 0.34 2.24
CA GLY A 36 -0.32 1.38 1.32
C GLY A 36 -1.82 1.23 1.04
N LEU A 37 -2.29 0.01 0.78
CA LEU A 37 -3.71 -0.27 0.59
C LEU A 37 -4.54 0.00 1.85
N ALA A 38 -4.02 -0.35 3.03
CA ALA A 38 -4.69 -0.08 4.30
C ALA A 38 -4.88 1.44 4.52
N ILE A 39 -3.85 2.25 4.25
CA ILE A 39 -3.94 3.71 4.36
C ILE A 39 -4.97 4.27 3.38
N MET A 40 -4.96 3.82 2.12
CA MET A 40 -5.96 4.25 1.13
C MET A 40 -7.38 3.91 1.57
N PHE A 41 -7.59 2.74 2.16
CA PHE A 41 -8.89 2.34 2.68
C PHE A 41 -9.34 3.21 3.86
N ILE A 42 -8.44 3.53 4.79
CA ILE A 42 -8.71 4.43 5.92
C ILE A 42 -9.10 5.82 5.41
N LEU A 43 -8.35 6.37 4.45
CA LEU A 43 -8.65 7.67 3.86
C LEU A 43 -10.01 7.65 3.18
N MET A 44 -10.31 6.62 2.37
CA MET A 44 -11.61 6.47 1.72
C MET A 44 -12.76 6.51 2.73
N TRP A 45 -12.66 5.77 3.84
CA TRP A 45 -13.67 5.79 4.89
C TRP A 45 -13.77 7.14 5.60
N ALA A 46 -12.65 7.80 5.88
CA ALA A 46 -12.64 9.12 6.49
C ALA A 46 -13.36 10.17 5.60
N PHE A 47 -13.10 10.14 4.28
CA PHE A 47 -13.80 11.01 3.32
C PHE A 47 -15.28 10.66 3.21
N PHE A 48 -15.64 9.37 3.20
CA PHE A 48 -17.03 8.94 3.14
C PHE A 48 -17.85 9.39 4.36
N ILE A 49 -17.32 9.19 5.56
CA ILE A 49 -17.97 9.62 6.81
C ILE A 49 -18.13 11.14 6.83
N ARG A 50 -17.09 11.88 6.46
CA ARG A 50 -17.14 13.35 6.39
C ARG A 50 -18.14 13.87 5.35
N ALA A 51 -18.23 13.23 4.19
CA ALA A 51 -19.22 13.57 3.18
C ALA A 51 -20.65 13.30 3.65
N GLY A 52 -20.86 12.23 4.43
CA GLY A 52 -22.14 11.91 5.05
C GLY A 52 -22.57 12.90 6.14
N SER A 53 -21.63 13.50 6.88
CA SER A 53 -21.94 14.49 7.91
C SER A 53 -22.22 15.89 7.36
N ASP A 54 -21.49 16.31 6.33
CA ASP A 54 -21.57 17.68 5.79
C ASP A 54 -22.61 17.84 4.67
N GLY A 55 -23.22 16.73 4.21
CA GLY A 55 -24.22 16.71 3.14
C GLY A 55 -23.66 17.14 1.76
N LYS A 56 -22.35 17.36 1.67
CA LYS A 56 -21.61 17.72 0.47
C LYS A 56 -20.46 16.73 0.28
N ILE A 57 -20.42 16.10 -0.88
CA ILE A 57 -19.30 15.25 -1.28
C ILE A 57 -18.27 16.18 -1.92
N ASP A 58 -17.25 16.58 -1.16
CA ASP A 58 -16.08 17.28 -1.68
C ASP A 58 -14.98 16.26 -1.96
N THR A 59 -15.02 15.64 -3.15
CA THR A 59 -13.89 14.81 -3.58
C THR A 59 -12.66 15.67 -3.86
N PRO A 60 -11.43 15.14 -3.70
CA PRO A 60 -10.21 15.85 -4.07
C PRO A 60 -10.21 16.36 -5.52
N ALA A 61 -10.87 15.63 -6.43
CA ALA A 61 -11.06 16.03 -7.83
C ALA A 61 -11.96 17.28 -7.98
N GLN A 62 -13.00 17.42 -7.15
CA GLN A 62 -13.87 18.60 -7.15
C GLN A 62 -13.17 19.81 -6.52
N ILE A 63 -12.40 19.63 -5.45
CA ILE A 63 -11.61 20.70 -4.84
C ILE A 63 -10.55 21.23 -5.82
N ALA A 64 -9.86 20.32 -6.52
CA ALA A 64 -8.86 20.70 -7.52
C ALA A 64 -9.45 21.52 -8.68
N ASN A 65 -10.63 21.12 -9.18
CA ASN A 65 -11.32 21.85 -10.25
C ASN A 65 -11.97 23.16 -9.76
N SER A 66 -12.45 23.21 -8.51
CA SER A 66 -13.00 24.43 -7.91
C SER A 66 -11.91 25.49 -7.78
N ASN A 67 -10.73 25.13 -7.27
CA ASN A 67 -9.60 26.06 -7.12
C ASN A 67 -9.02 26.53 -8.46
N ALA A 68 -9.14 25.74 -9.53
CA ALA A 68 -8.73 26.14 -10.87
C ALA A 68 -9.66 27.20 -11.51
N ASN A 69 -10.93 27.28 -11.08
CA ASN A 69 -11.92 28.21 -11.62
C ASN A 69 -12.07 29.52 -10.82
N THR A 70 -11.67 29.56 -9.55
CA THR A 70 -11.69 30.80 -8.72
C THR A 70 -10.47 31.71 -8.92
N GLY A 71 -9.50 31.31 -9.76
CA GLY A 71 -8.30 32.07 -10.08
C GLY A 71 -8.35 32.88 -11.37
N LYS A 72 -9.54 33.11 -11.96
CA LYS A 72 -9.74 34.00 -13.11
C LYS A 72 -10.49 35.26 -12.72
#